data_AF-A0A2M9P9R9-F1
#
_entry.id   AF-A0A2M9P9R9-F1
#
_cell.length_a   1.000
_cell.length_b   1.000
_cell.length_c   1.000
_cell.angle_alpha   90.00
_cell.angle_beta   90.00
_cell.angle_gamma   90.00
#
_symmetry.space_group_name_H-M   'P 1'
#
loop_
_entity.id
_entity.type
_entity.pdbx_description
1 polymer ?
#
loop_
_entity_poly.entity_id
_entity_poly.type
_entity_poly.pdbx_seq_one_letter_code
_entity_poly.pdbx_strand_id
1 'polypeptide(L)'
;MRGQRLWVGWILNSRPSVGGPVSIWIDKRKVTLSGDLFDFAGDGAIATNPVWVRDELPPEYLARFWIGLGGQTAPPDWILDAAPEFFLPTDRLQGRTVLWAEFRSGGERKRAKRWRNIPPRVQVEMNWSAVWDPRDAGQDPEAPESWTFSRNASLCTLDALRNNPVARYRLRHLHLPSWVDKADVDGQLVALRDGGTQERYPIGGVIDWSAGEVERLIEPMVLASLGGLTRVGGRLAAIPGAWQEPEVTLSRALKGQDLVIDGHQPGDQMYSSVRTTYIEPAQDWQEADAGVCEIPGAAAEDGGLPREKKVHLEFCNDGVQGQRSRPGAGA
;
A
#
# COMPACT_ATOMS: atom_id res chain seq x y z
N MET A 1 10.08 -23.49 18.26
CA MET A 1 10.60 -22.83 19.49
C MET A 1 11.40 -23.87 20.26
N ARG A 2 12.60 -23.52 20.74
CA ARG A 2 13.44 -24.42 21.55
C ARG A 2 13.97 -23.68 22.76
N GLY A 3 13.67 -24.19 23.94
CA GLY A 3 14.03 -23.54 25.20
C GLY A 3 13.51 -22.09 25.24
N GLN A 4 14.44 -21.14 25.36
CA GLN A 4 14.16 -19.70 25.43
C GLN A 4 14.22 -18.98 24.08
N ARG A 5 14.35 -19.70 22.96
CA ARG A 5 14.51 -19.13 21.61
C ARG A 5 13.34 -19.47 20.70
N LEU A 6 12.89 -18.47 19.96
CA LEU A 6 11.88 -18.55 18.93
C LEU A 6 12.49 -18.07 17.62
N TRP A 7 12.53 -18.94 16.62
CA TRP A 7 12.90 -18.60 15.25
C TRP A 7 11.64 -18.58 14.40
N VAL A 8 11.53 -17.59 13.50
CA VAL A 8 10.37 -17.40 12.64
C VAL A 8 10.81 -16.95 11.25
N GLY A 9 10.15 -17.48 10.23
CA GLY A 9 10.20 -16.98 8.86
C GLY A 9 8.81 -16.54 8.42
N TRP A 10 8.62 -15.23 8.21
CA TRP A 10 7.36 -14.65 7.74
C TRP A 10 7.46 -14.25 6.28
N ILE A 11 6.52 -14.71 5.46
CA ILE A 11 6.34 -14.17 4.11
C ILE A 11 5.65 -12.82 4.25
N LEU A 12 6.33 -11.75 3.86
CA LEU A 12 5.79 -10.39 3.90
C LEU A 12 5.12 -10.00 2.58
N ASN A 13 5.64 -10.51 1.45
CA ASN A 13 5.11 -10.24 0.12
C ASN A 13 5.24 -11.49 -0.76
N SER A 14 4.26 -11.71 -1.63
CA SER A 14 4.19 -12.88 -2.51
C SER A 14 5.16 -12.81 -3.71
N ARG A 15 5.86 -11.69 -3.88
CA ARG A 15 6.82 -11.41 -4.95
C ARG A 15 8.07 -10.71 -4.41
N PRO A 16 9.15 -10.60 -5.21
CA PRO A 16 10.34 -9.83 -4.85
C PRO A 16 9.99 -8.36 -4.59
N SER A 17 10.79 -7.70 -3.77
CA SER A 17 10.64 -6.29 -3.43
C SER A 17 11.93 -5.52 -3.71
N VAL A 18 11.81 -4.24 -3.99
CA VAL A 18 12.95 -3.35 -4.30
C VAL A 18 13.87 -3.21 -3.09
N GLY A 19 13.28 -3.15 -1.90
CA GLY A 19 14.02 -2.76 -0.71
C GLY A 19 14.34 -1.26 -0.72
N GLY A 20 14.98 -0.79 0.34
CA GLY A 20 15.19 0.64 0.57
C GLY A 20 15.44 0.91 2.05
N PRO A 21 15.10 2.10 2.58
CA PRO A 21 15.16 2.32 4.01
C PRO A 21 14.17 1.38 4.70
N VAL A 22 14.70 0.35 5.35
CA VAL A 22 13.91 -0.60 6.12
C VAL A 22 13.77 -0.08 7.54
N SER A 23 12.54 -0.04 8.03
CA SER A 23 12.27 0.12 9.45
C SER A 23 11.47 -1.08 9.95
N ILE A 24 11.80 -1.53 11.17
CA ILE A 24 11.14 -2.65 11.84
C ILE A 24 10.56 -2.15 13.16
N TRP A 25 9.35 -2.60 13.49
CA TRP A 25 8.71 -2.35 14.77
C TRP A 25 8.33 -3.66 15.43
N ILE A 26 8.45 -3.72 16.75
CA ILE A 26 8.01 -4.84 17.57
C ILE A 26 7.02 -4.32 18.61
N ASP A 27 5.79 -4.82 18.57
CA ASP A 27 4.71 -4.38 19.45
C ASP A 27 4.61 -2.84 19.50
N LYS A 28 4.54 -2.20 18.32
CA LYS A 28 4.47 -0.73 18.14
C LYS A 28 5.70 0.07 18.60
N ARG A 29 6.84 -0.58 18.86
CA ARG A 29 8.09 0.11 19.21
C ARG A 29 9.09 -0.02 18.07
N LYS A 30 9.56 1.11 17.55
CA LYS A 30 10.59 1.14 16.51
C LYS A 30 11.87 0.48 17.02
N VAL A 31 12.41 -0.43 16.21
CA VAL A 31 13.66 -1.12 16.47
C VAL A 31 14.81 -0.30 15.87
N THR A 32 15.79 0.01 16.70
CA THR A 32 17.09 0.50 16.27
C THR A 32 17.95 -0.72 15.97
N LEU A 33 18.43 -0.80 14.74
CA LEU A 33 19.19 -1.95 14.25
C LEU A 33 20.68 -1.61 14.18
N SER A 34 21.52 -2.63 14.40
CA SER A 34 22.95 -2.61 14.12
C SER A 34 23.33 -3.90 13.38
N GLY A 35 24.20 -3.80 12.38
CA GLY A 35 24.48 -4.89 11.44
C GLY A 35 23.75 -4.70 10.10
N ASP A 36 23.80 -5.74 9.26
CA ASP A 36 23.21 -5.73 7.92
C ASP A 36 22.01 -6.68 7.86
N LEU A 37 20.83 -6.16 7.54
CA LEU A 37 19.60 -6.97 7.39
C LEU A 37 19.67 -7.96 6.22
N PHE A 38 20.54 -7.73 5.26
CA PHE A 38 20.62 -8.52 4.03
C PHE A 38 21.75 -9.57 4.06
N ASP A 39 22.53 -9.61 5.15
CA ASP A 39 23.64 -10.56 5.32
C ASP A 39 23.13 -11.93 5.80
N PHE A 40 22.73 -12.78 4.85
CA PHE A 40 22.24 -14.14 5.12
C PHE A 40 23.34 -15.12 5.52
N ALA A 41 24.60 -14.85 5.18
CA ALA A 41 25.73 -15.71 5.51
C ALA A 41 26.36 -15.35 6.87
N GLY A 42 26.11 -14.15 7.37
CA GLY A 42 26.62 -13.68 8.65
C GLY A 42 25.55 -13.43 9.71
N ASP A 43 25.82 -12.44 10.56
CA ASP A 43 25.08 -12.21 11.81
C ASP A 43 23.72 -11.51 11.62
N GLY A 44 23.42 -11.01 10.42
CA GLY A 44 22.24 -10.20 10.17
C GLY A 44 22.28 -8.87 10.93
N ALA A 45 21.09 -8.35 11.26
CA ALA A 45 20.95 -7.16 12.10
C ALA A 45 20.32 -7.46 13.46
N ILE A 46 20.84 -6.83 14.51
CA ILE A 46 20.42 -7.00 15.90
C ILE A 46 19.70 -5.75 16.42
N ALA A 47 18.70 -5.95 17.28
CA ALA A 47 18.01 -4.86 17.97
C ALA A 47 18.84 -4.31 19.13
N THR A 48 19.17 -3.02 19.09
CA THR A 48 20.04 -2.37 20.08
C THR A 48 19.30 -1.55 21.12
N ASN A 49 17.98 -1.41 21.03
CA ASN A 49 17.23 -0.68 22.05
C ASN A 49 17.34 -1.39 23.41
N PRO A 50 17.44 -0.65 24.54
CA PRO A 50 17.68 -1.23 25.87
C PRO A 50 16.70 -2.32 26.32
N VAL A 51 15.48 -2.35 25.76
CA VAL A 51 14.48 -3.38 26.08
C VAL A 51 14.83 -4.76 25.48
N TRP A 52 15.59 -4.78 24.38
CA TRP A 52 16.02 -5.98 23.65
C TRP A 52 17.53 -6.28 23.82
N VAL A 53 18.20 -5.59 24.75
CA VAL A 53 19.59 -5.84 25.12
C VAL A 53 19.63 -6.25 26.59
N ARG A 54 20.44 -7.24 26.94
CA ARG A 54 20.80 -7.53 28.33
C ARG A 54 22.11 -6.84 28.67
N ASP A 55 22.12 -6.29 29.88
CA ASP A 55 23.28 -5.62 30.47
C ASP A 55 24.28 -6.66 30.99
N GLU A 56 24.94 -7.33 30.05
CA GLU A 56 25.94 -8.37 30.26
C GLU A 56 27.20 -8.04 29.43
N LEU A 57 28.31 -8.71 29.72
CA LEU A 57 29.57 -8.55 29.01
C LEU A 57 29.97 -9.90 28.40
N PRO A 58 29.93 -10.07 27.06
CA PRO A 58 29.42 -9.13 26.05
C PRO A 58 27.88 -8.98 26.11
N PRO A 59 27.31 -7.87 25.58
CA PRO A 59 25.88 -7.63 25.62
C PRO A 59 25.13 -8.72 24.85
N GLU A 60 24.08 -9.28 25.47
CA GLU A 60 23.23 -10.27 24.81
C GLU A 60 22.04 -9.58 24.15
N TYR A 61 21.96 -9.70 22.82
CA TYR A 61 20.84 -9.20 22.01
C TYR A 61 19.71 -10.23 21.94
N LEU A 62 18.48 -9.73 22.08
CA LEU A 62 17.28 -10.58 22.23
C LEU A 62 16.38 -10.61 21.01
N ALA A 63 16.66 -9.79 20.00
CA ALA A 63 16.00 -9.83 18.70
C ALA A 63 17.04 -9.64 17.60
N ARG A 64 16.98 -10.49 16.58
CA ARG A 64 17.85 -10.48 15.42
C ARG A 64 17.02 -10.74 14.16
N PHE A 65 17.39 -10.11 13.06
CA PHE A 65 16.58 -10.03 11.84
C PHE A 65 17.41 -10.19 10.57
N TRP A 66 16.79 -10.80 9.56
CA TRP A 66 17.25 -10.82 8.17
C TRP A 66 16.06 -10.63 7.24
N ILE A 67 16.26 -9.95 6.11
CA ILE A 67 15.21 -9.78 5.10
C ILE A 67 15.71 -10.28 3.75
N GLY A 68 15.01 -11.28 3.22
CA GLY A 68 15.19 -11.72 1.85
C GLY A 68 14.26 -10.92 0.94
N LEU A 69 14.81 -10.30 -0.11
CA LEU A 69 14.04 -9.51 -1.08
C LEU A 69 13.53 -10.33 -2.28
N GLY A 70 13.68 -11.66 -2.24
CA GLY A 70 13.27 -12.60 -3.29
C GLY A 70 14.43 -13.36 -3.94
N GLY A 71 15.66 -12.86 -3.82
CA GLY A 71 16.87 -13.48 -4.38
C GLY A 71 17.52 -14.58 -3.53
N GLN A 72 17.06 -14.78 -2.29
CA GLN A 72 17.66 -15.71 -1.35
C GLN A 72 17.62 -17.18 -1.84
N THR A 73 18.69 -17.91 -1.58
CA THR A 73 18.86 -19.32 -2.01
C THR A 73 18.68 -20.33 -0.89
N ALA A 74 18.68 -19.89 0.36
CA ALA A 74 18.45 -20.65 1.58
C ALA A 74 17.95 -19.71 2.71
N PRO A 75 17.44 -20.23 3.84
CA PRO A 75 17.32 -19.46 5.08
C PRO A 75 18.69 -18.91 5.54
N PRO A 76 18.74 -17.89 6.43
CA PRO A 76 20.01 -17.40 6.96
C PRO A 76 20.82 -18.52 7.64
N ASP A 77 22.13 -18.55 7.38
CA ASP A 77 23.05 -19.60 7.88
C ASP A 77 22.98 -19.71 9.41
N TRP A 78 22.86 -18.56 10.10
CA TRP A 78 22.66 -18.50 11.55
C TRP A 78 21.44 -19.31 12.04
N ILE A 79 20.32 -19.26 11.30
CA ILE A 79 19.10 -19.98 11.67
C ILE A 79 19.28 -21.47 11.36
N LEU A 80 19.89 -21.81 10.23
CA LEU A 80 20.19 -23.20 9.85
C LEU A 80 21.11 -23.87 10.87
N ASP A 81 22.12 -23.17 11.36
CA ASP A 81 23.03 -23.69 12.39
C ASP A 81 22.36 -23.83 13.76
N ALA A 82 21.55 -22.84 14.14
CA ALA A 82 20.91 -22.81 15.46
C ALA A 82 19.67 -23.71 15.58
N ALA A 83 19.00 -23.99 14.47
CA ALA A 83 17.70 -24.66 14.41
C ALA A 83 17.51 -25.56 13.17
N PRO A 84 18.46 -26.45 12.85
CA PRO A 84 18.40 -27.30 11.64
C PRO A 84 17.21 -28.28 11.64
N GLU A 85 16.64 -28.56 12.81
CA GLU A 85 15.45 -29.41 12.94
C GLU A 85 14.14 -28.74 12.50
N PHE A 86 14.12 -27.40 12.41
CA PHE A 86 12.93 -26.63 12.05
C PHE A 86 13.00 -26.00 10.66
N PHE A 87 14.21 -25.71 10.17
CA PHE A 87 14.43 -25.09 8.88
C PHE A 87 15.46 -25.89 8.10
N LEU A 88 15.07 -26.31 6.91
CA LEU A 88 15.94 -27.01 5.98
C LEU A 88 16.60 -25.99 5.03
N PRO A 89 17.80 -26.27 4.50
CA PRO A 89 18.42 -25.43 3.46
C PRO A 89 17.51 -25.23 2.23
N THR A 90 16.59 -26.16 1.99
CA THR A 90 15.59 -26.09 0.92
C THR A 90 14.46 -25.09 1.18
N ASP A 91 14.28 -24.61 2.40
CA ASP A 91 13.21 -23.68 2.81
C ASP A 91 13.54 -22.22 2.44
N ARG A 92 14.12 -22.04 1.25
CA ARG A 92 14.61 -20.77 0.73
C ARG A 92 13.55 -19.70 0.52
N LEU A 93 12.29 -20.12 0.29
CA LEU A 93 11.18 -19.21 -0.02
C LEU A 93 11.52 -18.20 -1.13
N GLN A 94 12.32 -18.63 -2.11
CA GLN A 94 12.81 -17.80 -3.22
C GLN A 94 11.64 -17.22 -4.04
N GLY A 95 11.86 -16.03 -4.59
CA GLY A 95 10.85 -15.27 -5.33
C GLY A 95 9.84 -14.55 -4.45
N ARG A 96 10.02 -14.54 -3.13
CA ARG A 96 9.15 -13.84 -2.15
C ARG A 96 9.97 -12.98 -1.22
N THR A 97 9.38 -11.90 -0.73
CA THR A 97 9.99 -11.11 0.35
C THR A 97 9.69 -11.76 1.69
N VAL A 98 10.73 -12.08 2.45
CA VAL A 98 10.64 -12.86 3.69
C VAL A 98 11.43 -12.18 4.80
N LEU A 99 10.80 -12.03 5.96
CA LEU A 99 11.49 -11.66 7.19
C LEU A 99 11.83 -12.92 7.98
N TRP A 100 13.11 -13.10 8.25
CA TRP A 100 13.60 -14.08 9.20
C TRP A 100 13.94 -13.38 10.52
N ALA A 101 13.60 -14.01 11.63
CA ALA A 101 13.88 -13.44 12.95
C ALA A 101 14.22 -14.51 13.99
N GLU A 102 15.16 -14.19 14.87
CA GLU A 102 15.39 -14.88 16.14
C GLU A 102 14.93 -13.97 17.28
N PHE A 103 14.06 -14.49 18.15
CA PHE A 103 13.69 -13.86 19.41
C PHE A 103 14.13 -14.72 20.59
N ARG A 104 14.76 -14.07 21.57
CA ARG A 104 15.12 -14.69 22.85
C ARG A 104 14.17 -14.18 23.94
N SER A 105 13.62 -15.08 24.75
CA SER A 105 12.73 -14.68 25.85
C SER A 105 13.44 -13.75 26.83
N GLY A 106 14.74 -14.00 27.06
CA GLY A 106 15.56 -13.40 28.12
C GLY A 106 15.02 -13.74 29.51
N GLY A 107 15.54 -13.04 30.53
CA GLY A 107 15.16 -13.28 31.93
C GLY A 107 13.65 -13.05 32.21
N GLU A 108 13.06 -13.95 33.00
CA GLU A 108 11.61 -14.04 33.24
C GLU A 108 11.00 -12.75 33.79
N ARG A 109 11.66 -12.10 34.75
CA ARG A 109 11.14 -10.89 35.43
C ARG A 109 10.78 -9.76 34.47
N LYS A 110 11.52 -9.60 33.37
CA LYS A 110 11.30 -8.54 32.37
C LYS A 110 10.55 -9.05 31.12
N ARG A 111 10.23 -10.34 31.05
CA ARG A 111 9.68 -10.98 29.84
C ARG A 111 8.35 -10.37 29.42
N ALA A 112 7.38 -10.25 30.33
CA ALA A 112 6.05 -9.70 30.02
C ALA A 112 6.09 -8.22 29.61
N LYS A 113 7.05 -7.45 30.15
CA LYS A 113 7.27 -6.04 29.76
C LYS A 113 7.94 -5.95 28.38
N ARG A 114 8.86 -6.87 28.08
CA ARG A 114 9.60 -6.92 26.82
C ARG A 114 8.73 -7.40 25.67
N TRP A 115 8.03 -8.51 25.87
CA TRP A 115 7.18 -9.19 24.89
C TRP A 115 5.74 -9.10 25.36
N ARG A 116 5.02 -8.08 24.88
CA ARG A 116 3.62 -7.87 25.28
C ARG A 116 2.71 -8.89 24.60
N ASN A 117 3.06 -9.24 23.37
CA ASN A 117 2.39 -10.27 22.59
C ASN A 117 3.32 -11.48 22.44
N ILE A 118 2.73 -12.67 22.43
CA ILE A 118 3.42 -13.94 22.15
C ILE A 118 2.60 -14.68 21.09
N PRO A 119 3.13 -14.88 19.86
CA PRO A 119 4.39 -14.34 19.36
C PRO A 119 4.39 -12.80 19.26
N PRO A 120 5.56 -12.14 19.28
CA PRO A 120 5.65 -10.68 19.11
C PRO A 120 5.04 -10.25 17.77
N ARG A 121 4.33 -9.12 17.75
CA ARG A 121 3.84 -8.56 16.49
C ARG A 121 4.95 -7.75 15.85
N VAL A 122 5.31 -8.10 14.61
CA VAL A 122 6.32 -7.39 13.84
C VAL A 122 5.67 -6.66 12.69
N GLN A 123 6.10 -5.42 12.49
CA GLN A 123 5.74 -4.59 11.36
C GLN A 123 7.03 -4.17 10.66
N VAL A 124 7.00 -4.19 9.34
CA VAL A 124 8.12 -3.81 8.47
C VAL A 124 7.62 -2.74 7.51
N GLU A 125 8.36 -1.66 7.41
CA GLU A 125 8.14 -0.62 6.40
C GLU A 125 9.37 -0.53 5.52
N MET A 126 9.15 -0.61 4.21
CA MET A 126 10.16 -0.49 3.18
C MET A 126 9.48 -0.26 1.82
N ASN A 127 10.28 -0.05 0.78
CA ASN A 127 9.78 -0.07 -0.58
C ASN A 127 9.53 -1.52 -1.02
N TRP A 128 8.26 -1.84 -1.27
CA TRP A 128 7.80 -3.18 -1.61
C TRP A 128 8.00 -3.48 -3.10
N SER A 129 6.95 -3.73 -3.85
CA SER A 129 7.03 -4.16 -5.24
C SER A 129 7.50 -3.04 -6.16
N ALA A 130 8.40 -3.35 -7.10
CA ALA A 130 8.65 -2.51 -8.26
C ALA A 130 7.42 -2.52 -9.19
N VAL A 131 7.14 -1.41 -9.84
CA VAL A 131 6.01 -1.27 -10.76
C VAL A 131 6.50 -0.79 -12.11
N TRP A 132 5.92 -1.32 -13.18
CA TRP A 132 6.22 -0.88 -14.54
C TRP A 132 5.61 0.50 -14.80
N ASP A 133 6.43 1.44 -15.25
CA ASP A 133 5.97 2.74 -15.77
C ASP A 133 5.94 2.74 -17.30
N PRO A 134 4.76 2.75 -17.95
CA PRO A 134 4.64 2.81 -19.42
C PRO A 134 5.15 4.12 -20.03
N ARG A 135 5.42 5.16 -19.23
CA ARG A 135 5.98 6.44 -19.67
C ARG A 135 7.50 6.42 -19.74
N ASP A 136 8.13 5.49 -19.04
CA ASP A 136 9.58 5.33 -19.01
C ASP A 136 10.02 4.35 -20.10
N ALA A 137 10.61 4.88 -21.17
CA ALA A 137 11.12 4.07 -22.28
C ALA A 137 12.27 3.13 -21.88
N GLY A 138 12.89 3.33 -20.70
CA GLY A 138 13.90 2.42 -20.14
C GLY A 138 13.32 1.16 -19.50
N GLN A 139 11.99 1.09 -19.29
CA GLN A 139 11.34 -0.06 -18.68
C GLN A 139 10.62 -0.91 -19.72
N ASP A 140 10.87 -2.22 -19.67
CA ASP A 140 10.18 -3.20 -20.51
C ASP A 140 9.03 -3.83 -19.72
N PRO A 141 7.77 -3.80 -20.23
CA PRO A 141 6.63 -4.43 -19.56
C PRO A 141 6.79 -5.93 -19.30
N GLU A 142 7.69 -6.63 -19.97
CA GLU A 142 7.92 -8.07 -19.81
C GLU A 142 9.27 -8.38 -19.12
N ALA A 143 10.04 -7.37 -18.70
CA ALA A 143 11.30 -7.51 -17.96
C ALA A 143 11.23 -6.82 -16.58
N PRO A 144 10.72 -7.51 -15.53
CA PRO A 144 10.49 -6.93 -14.19
C PRO A 144 11.73 -6.33 -13.51
N GLU A 145 12.93 -6.74 -13.89
CA GLU A 145 14.20 -6.21 -13.43
C GLU A 145 14.47 -4.76 -13.87
N SER A 146 13.78 -4.30 -14.92
CA SER A 146 13.85 -2.91 -15.38
C SER A 146 12.95 -1.97 -14.56
N TRP A 147 12.02 -2.52 -13.78
CA TRP A 147 11.00 -1.75 -13.08
C TRP A 147 11.56 -1.09 -11.83
N THR A 148 10.99 0.06 -11.47
CA THR A 148 11.40 0.83 -10.29
C THR A 148 10.28 0.91 -9.26
N PHE A 149 10.62 1.26 -8.02
CA PHE A 149 9.61 1.56 -7.02
C PHE A 149 8.87 2.86 -7.36
N SER A 150 7.55 2.87 -7.23
CA SER A 150 6.72 4.08 -7.28
C SER A 150 5.51 3.90 -6.38
N ARG A 151 5.00 5.01 -5.85
CA ARG A 151 3.73 5.07 -5.12
C ARG A 151 2.59 5.62 -5.95
N ASN A 152 2.82 5.96 -7.21
CA ASN A 152 1.82 6.50 -8.11
C ASN A 152 0.62 5.54 -8.22
N ALA A 153 -0.59 6.03 -7.91
CA ALA A 153 -1.78 5.19 -7.82
C ALA A 153 -2.08 4.40 -9.10
N SER A 154 -1.96 5.04 -10.26
CA SER A 154 -2.17 4.39 -11.55
C SER A 154 -1.16 3.29 -11.83
N LEU A 155 0.12 3.53 -11.54
CA LEU A 155 1.17 2.53 -11.79
C LEU A 155 1.01 1.32 -10.86
N CYS A 156 0.73 1.55 -9.57
CA CYS A 156 0.43 0.49 -8.62
C CYS A 156 -0.83 -0.30 -9.02
N THR A 157 -1.86 0.40 -9.49
CA THR A 157 -3.10 -0.25 -9.97
C THR A 157 -2.86 -1.08 -11.23
N LEU A 158 -2.08 -0.54 -12.17
CA LEU A 158 -1.70 -1.23 -13.40
C LEU A 158 -0.86 -2.48 -13.11
N ASP A 159 0.07 -2.40 -12.17
CA ASP A 159 0.83 -3.55 -11.66
C ASP A 159 -0.10 -4.60 -11.05
N ALA A 160 -1.04 -4.21 -10.20
CA ALA A 160 -2.01 -5.12 -9.60
C ALA A 160 -2.85 -5.84 -10.66
N LEU A 161 -3.33 -5.12 -11.69
CA LEU A 161 -4.07 -5.72 -12.82
C LEU A 161 -3.23 -6.74 -13.60
N ARG A 162 -1.95 -6.44 -13.85
CA ARG A 162 -1.07 -7.30 -14.67
C ARG A 162 -0.49 -8.49 -13.91
N ASN A 163 -0.17 -8.29 -12.63
CA ASN A 163 0.62 -9.23 -11.83
C ASN A 163 -0.19 -9.98 -10.75
N ASN A 164 -1.51 -9.87 -10.74
CA ASN A 164 -2.36 -10.66 -9.85
C ASN A 164 -2.23 -12.19 -10.12
N PRO A 165 -2.47 -13.04 -9.11
CA PRO A 165 -2.37 -14.49 -9.26
C PRO A 165 -3.64 -15.14 -9.85
N VAL A 166 -4.75 -14.40 -10.00
CA VAL A 166 -6.08 -14.95 -10.34
C VAL A 166 -6.33 -14.93 -11.84
N ALA A 167 -6.37 -13.75 -12.44
CA ALA A 167 -6.61 -13.51 -13.86
C ALA A 167 -5.80 -12.29 -14.33
N ARG A 168 -4.60 -12.56 -14.85
CA ARG A 168 -3.66 -11.51 -15.29
C ARG A 168 -4.18 -10.78 -16.53
N TYR A 169 -4.24 -9.45 -16.44
CA TYR A 169 -4.48 -8.61 -17.61
C TYR A 169 -3.22 -8.53 -18.48
N ARG A 170 -3.35 -8.91 -19.75
CA ARG A 170 -2.30 -8.68 -20.76
C ARG A 170 -2.44 -7.27 -21.32
N LEU A 171 -1.37 -6.70 -21.86
CA LEU A 171 -1.36 -5.34 -22.42
C LEU A 171 -2.48 -5.09 -23.44
N ARG A 172 -2.80 -6.07 -24.29
CA ARG A 172 -3.90 -5.96 -25.26
C ARG A 172 -5.29 -5.73 -24.65
N HIS A 173 -5.48 -6.09 -23.38
CA HIS A 173 -6.74 -5.90 -22.65
C HIS A 173 -6.80 -4.52 -21.98
N LEU A 174 -5.72 -3.75 -22.02
CA LEU A 174 -5.57 -2.48 -21.32
C LEU A 174 -5.46 -1.36 -22.33
N HIS A 175 -6.17 -0.27 -22.11
CA HIS A 175 -6.08 0.94 -22.92
C HIS A 175 -4.91 1.79 -22.40
N LEU A 176 -3.68 1.44 -22.78
CA LEU A 176 -2.46 2.07 -22.23
C LEU A 176 -2.44 3.61 -22.27
N PRO A 177 -2.92 4.30 -23.33
CA PRO A 177 -2.92 5.77 -23.34
C PRO A 177 -3.65 6.37 -22.14
N SER A 178 -4.82 5.82 -21.75
CA SER A 178 -5.55 6.37 -20.60
C SER A 178 -4.90 6.03 -19.26
N TRP A 179 -4.13 4.95 -19.17
CA TRP A 179 -3.31 4.65 -17.99
C TRP A 179 -2.11 5.60 -17.88
N VAL A 180 -1.51 5.99 -19.01
CA VAL A 180 -0.46 7.02 -19.06
C VAL A 180 -1.02 8.37 -18.62
N ASP A 181 -2.13 8.81 -19.22
CA ASP A 181 -2.78 10.08 -18.87
C ASP A 181 -3.12 10.14 -17.38
N LYS A 182 -3.64 9.03 -16.83
CA LYS A 182 -3.94 8.93 -15.41
C LYS A 182 -2.68 8.95 -14.54
N ALA A 183 -1.63 8.23 -14.92
CA ALA A 183 -0.36 8.23 -14.20
C ALA A 183 0.28 9.62 -14.16
N ASP A 184 0.14 10.41 -15.23
CA ASP A 184 0.58 11.80 -15.25
C ASP A 184 -0.19 12.65 -14.26
N VAL A 185 -1.52 12.56 -14.24
CA VAL A 185 -2.36 13.26 -13.25
C VAL A 185 -2.03 12.86 -11.82
N ASP A 186 -1.87 11.56 -11.55
CA ASP A 186 -1.55 11.04 -10.22
C ASP A 186 -0.15 11.48 -9.75
N GLY A 187 0.78 11.68 -10.69
CA GLY A 187 2.16 12.12 -10.43
C GLY A 187 2.35 13.63 -10.36
N GLN A 188 1.33 14.44 -10.63
CA GLN A 188 1.44 15.90 -10.54
C GLN A 188 1.88 16.34 -9.15
N LEU A 189 2.87 17.22 -9.08
CA LEU A 189 3.34 17.77 -7.81
C LEU A 189 2.37 18.82 -7.30
N VAL A 190 1.82 18.59 -6.10
CA VAL A 190 0.95 19.51 -5.38
C VAL A 190 1.72 20.16 -4.24
N ALA A 191 1.67 21.48 -4.17
CA ALA A 191 2.29 22.25 -3.11
C ALA A 191 1.58 22.02 -1.77
N LEU A 192 2.38 21.85 -0.72
CA LEU A 192 1.90 21.70 0.66
C LEU A 192 1.81 23.05 1.35
N ARG A 193 0.84 23.17 2.27
CA ARG A 193 0.64 24.40 3.07
C ARG A 193 1.88 24.74 3.91
N ASP A 194 2.56 23.73 4.41
CA ASP A 194 3.76 23.87 5.25
C ASP A 194 5.06 23.98 4.42
N GLY A 195 4.94 24.14 3.11
CA GLY A 195 6.05 24.19 2.16
C GLY A 195 6.41 22.82 1.56
N GLY A 196 7.08 22.86 0.40
CA GLY A 196 7.42 21.65 -0.36
C GLY A 196 6.29 21.17 -1.28
N THR A 197 6.52 20.02 -1.91
CA THR A 197 5.59 19.40 -2.85
C THR A 197 5.51 17.90 -2.62
N GLN A 198 4.36 17.32 -2.90
CA GLN A 198 4.17 15.87 -2.96
C GLN A 198 3.42 15.47 -4.23
N GLU A 199 3.50 14.21 -4.62
CA GLU A 199 2.65 13.66 -5.67
C GLU A 199 1.16 13.81 -5.33
N ARG A 200 0.32 13.88 -6.36
CA ARG A 200 -1.12 14.12 -6.23
C ARG A 200 -1.85 12.92 -5.63
N TYR A 201 -1.52 11.69 -6.04
CA TYR A 201 -2.18 10.51 -5.50
C TYR A 201 -1.18 9.37 -5.23
N PRO A 202 -0.41 9.45 -4.13
CA PRO A 202 0.51 8.40 -3.74
C PRO A 202 -0.16 7.34 -2.83
N ILE A 203 -0.30 6.11 -3.30
CA ILE A 203 -0.96 5.02 -2.54
C ILE A 203 0.04 4.05 -1.89
N GLY A 204 -0.46 3.25 -0.95
CA GLY A 204 0.25 2.10 -0.40
C GLY A 204 -0.69 1.19 0.37
N GLY A 205 -0.48 -0.11 0.33
CA GLY A 205 -1.34 -1.06 1.03
C GLY A 205 -1.03 -2.50 0.65
N VAL A 206 -1.85 -3.42 1.16
CA VAL A 206 -1.74 -4.86 0.88
C VAL A 206 -3.03 -5.33 0.23
N ILE A 207 -2.91 -6.09 -0.84
CA ILE A 207 -4.06 -6.71 -1.52
C ILE A 207 -4.11 -8.18 -1.14
N ASP A 208 -5.22 -8.61 -0.56
CA ASP A 208 -5.53 -10.03 -0.42
C ASP A 208 -6.28 -10.53 -1.66
N TRP A 209 -5.58 -11.29 -2.50
CA TRP A 209 -6.11 -11.85 -3.73
C TRP A 209 -7.10 -13.01 -3.51
N SER A 210 -7.29 -13.48 -2.28
CA SER A 210 -8.27 -14.54 -1.97
C SER A 210 -9.70 -14.02 -1.81
N ALA A 211 -9.88 -12.70 -1.67
CA ALA A 211 -11.13 -12.12 -1.20
C ALA A 211 -12.20 -11.93 -2.30
N GLY A 212 -11.90 -12.09 -3.59
CA GLY A 212 -12.92 -12.00 -4.65
C GLY A 212 -12.39 -11.69 -6.05
N GLU A 213 -13.25 -11.09 -6.87
CA GLU A 213 -12.92 -10.72 -8.25
C GLU A 213 -11.87 -9.61 -8.33
N VAL A 214 -10.98 -9.71 -9.34
CA VAL A 214 -9.82 -8.81 -9.50
C VAL A 214 -10.22 -7.34 -9.54
N GLU A 215 -11.25 -6.96 -10.30
CA GLU A 215 -11.66 -5.55 -10.41
C GLU A 215 -12.19 -4.99 -9.08
N ARG A 216 -12.97 -5.79 -8.34
CA ARG A 216 -13.49 -5.42 -7.02
C ARG A 216 -12.37 -5.23 -5.99
N LEU A 217 -11.30 -6.02 -6.08
CA LEU A 217 -10.14 -5.90 -5.19
C LEU A 217 -9.28 -4.67 -5.50
N ILE A 218 -9.35 -4.17 -6.73
CA ILE A 218 -8.54 -3.06 -7.22
C ILE A 218 -9.30 -1.73 -7.17
N GLU A 219 -10.63 -1.76 -7.18
CA GLU A 219 -11.49 -0.57 -7.06
C GLU A 219 -11.11 0.37 -5.91
N PRO A 220 -10.76 -0.11 -4.68
CA PRO A 220 -10.29 0.76 -3.61
C PRO A 220 -9.00 1.54 -3.93
N MET A 221 -8.11 0.98 -4.75
CA MET A 221 -6.89 1.66 -5.20
C MET A 221 -7.22 2.81 -6.15
N VAL A 222 -8.17 2.59 -7.06
CA VAL A 222 -8.65 3.60 -8.01
C VAL A 222 -9.39 4.71 -7.26
N LEU A 223 -10.23 4.33 -6.29
CA LEU A 223 -10.96 5.27 -5.43
C LEU A 223 -10.03 6.18 -4.62
N ALA A 224 -8.91 5.65 -4.11
CA ALA A 224 -7.90 6.42 -3.38
C ALA A 224 -7.28 7.56 -4.23
N SER A 225 -7.34 7.45 -5.56
CA SER A 225 -6.89 8.46 -6.52
C SER A 225 -8.03 9.28 -7.14
N LEU A 226 -9.24 9.17 -6.58
CA LEU A 226 -10.47 9.79 -7.11
C LEU A 226 -10.77 9.47 -8.58
N GLY A 227 -10.23 8.36 -9.08
CA GLY A 227 -10.41 7.94 -10.46
C GLY A 227 -11.63 7.04 -10.65
N GLY A 228 -11.74 6.51 -11.87
CA GLY A 228 -12.70 5.46 -12.20
C GLY A 228 -12.11 4.44 -13.17
N LEU A 229 -12.81 3.32 -13.34
CA LEU A 229 -12.52 2.34 -14.37
C LEU A 229 -13.62 2.37 -15.43
N THR A 230 -13.24 2.26 -16.69
CA THR A 230 -14.17 2.22 -17.84
C THR A 230 -13.64 1.31 -18.94
N ARG A 231 -14.38 1.18 -20.05
CA ARG A 231 -13.99 0.38 -21.20
C ARG A 231 -13.97 1.23 -22.47
N VAL A 232 -12.84 1.24 -23.17
CA VAL A 232 -12.67 1.90 -24.48
C VAL A 232 -12.29 0.85 -25.50
N GLY A 233 -13.13 0.63 -26.51
CA GLY A 233 -12.89 -0.40 -27.53
C GLY A 233 -12.70 -1.82 -26.96
N GLY A 234 -13.42 -2.17 -25.88
CA GLY A 234 -13.30 -3.45 -25.19
C GLY A 234 -12.07 -3.59 -24.27
N ARG A 235 -11.22 -2.56 -24.16
CA ARG A 235 -10.04 -2.54 -23.29
C ARG A 235 -10.32 -1.78 -22.00
N LEU A 236 -9.76 -2.22 -20.87
CA LEU A 236 -9.88 -1.54 -19.57
C LEU A 236 -9.10 -0.23 -19.62
N ALA A 237 -9.81 0.86 -19.42
CA ALA A 237 -9.30 2.21 -19.37
C ALA A 237 -9.48 2.77 -17.95
N ALA A 238 -8.55 3.62 -17.53
CA ALA A 238 -8.67 4.37 -16.29
C ALA A 238 -9.13 5.81 -16.57
N ILE A 239 -9.92 6.36 -15.66
CA ILE A 239 -10.36 7.77 -15.67
C ILE A 239 -9.56 8.50 -14.58
N PRO A 240 -8.88 9.61 -14.91
CA PRO A 240 -8.17 10.41 -13.92
C PRO A 240 -9.09 11.14 -12.95
N GLY A 241 -8.65 11.22 -11.69
CA GLY A 241 -9.32 11.95 -10.62
C GLY A 241 -8.98 13.44 -10.64
N ALA A 242 -9.15 14.07 -11.80
CA ALA A 242 -8.96 15.49 -12.00
C ALA A 242 -9.93 16.00 -13.07
N TRP A 243 -10.24 17.29 -13.00
CA TRP A 243 -11.03 17.94 -14.03
C TRP A 243 -10.33 17.83 -15.39
N GLN A 244 -11.12 17.52 -16.42
CA GLN A 244 -10.67 17.47 -17.81
C GLN A 244 -11.46 18.48 -18.63
N GLU A 245 -10.77 19.16 -19.55
CA GLU A 245 -11.41 20.12 -20.44
C GLU A 245 -12.37 19.39 -21.40
N PRO A 246 -13.63 19.86 -21.57
CA PRO A 246 -14.55 19.25 -22.50
C PRO A 246 -14.07 19.39 -23.95
N GLU A 247 -13.76 18.26 -24.61
CA GLU A 247 -13.27 18.26 -26.01
C GLU A 247 -14.36 18.55 -27.03
N VAL A 248 -15.61 18.18 -26.72
CA VAL A 248 -16.73 18.30 -27.67
C VAL A 248 -17.83 19.13 -27.04
N THR A 249 -18.11 20.27 -27.65
CA THR A 249 -19.35 21.01 -27.39
C THR A 249 -20.47 20.43 -28.24
N LEU A 250 -21.37 19.66 -27.62
CA LEU A 250 -22.56 19.12 -28.27
C LEU A 250 -23.56 20.24 -28.56
N SER A 251 -23.44 20.89 -29.72
CA SER A 251 -24.30 22.02 -30.12
C SER A 251 -25.39 21.61 -31.13
N ARG A 252 -25.01 21.11 -32.31
CA ARG A 252 -25.93 20.76 -33.40
C ARG A 252 -26.34 19.28 -33.44
N ALA A 253 -25.54 18.39 -32.85
CA ALA A 253 -25.80 16.93 -32.88
C ALA A 253 -27.09 16.53 -32.13
N LEU A 254 -27.55 17.36 -31.20
CA LEU A 254 -28.75 17.14 -30.40
C LEU A 254 -29.98 17.91 -30.93
N LYS A 255 -29.83 18.68 -32.02
CA LYS A 255 -30.89 19.59 -32.48
C LYS A 255 -32.06 18.78 -33.08
N GLY A 256 -33.19 18.75 -32.36
CA GLY A 256 -34.38 17.99 -32.76
C GLY A 256 -34.42 16.55 -32.25
N GLN A 257 -33.51 16.17 -31.35
CA GLN A 257 -33.63 14.92 -30.60
C GLN A 257 -34.22 15.19 -29.22
N ASP A 258 -35.11 14.32 -28.75
CA ASP A 258 -35.63 14.37 -27.39
C ASP A 258 -34.50 13.99 -26.43
N LEU A 259 -33.94 14.98 -25.75
CA LEU A 259 -32.95 14.78 -24.70
C LEU A 259 -33.68 14.29 -23.44
N VAL A 260 -33.65 12.99 -23.19
CA VAL A 260 -34.10 12.43 -21.92
C VAL A 260 -32.96 12.56 -20.93
N ILE A 261 -33.01 13.58 -20.08
CA ILE A 261 -32.14 13.68 -18.91
C ILE A 261 -32.84 12.94 -17.77
N ASP A 262 -32.31 11.78 -17.40
CA ASP A 262 -32.80 11.05 -16.23
C ASP A 262 -32.16 11.67 -14.97
N GLY A 263 -32.77 12.77 -14.50
CA GLY A 263 -32.22 13.63 -13.45
C GLY A 263 -32.59 13.23 -12.03
N HIS A 264 -33.30 12.13 -11.83
CA HIS A 264 -33.87 11.78 -10.53
C HIS A 264 -33.20 10.55 -9.94
N GLN A 265 -32.22 10.77 -9.06
CA GLN A 265 -31.93 9.79 -8.03
C GLN A 265 -33.02 9.88 -6.95
N PRO A 266 -33.52 8.74 -6.44
CA PRO A 266 -34.32 8.72 -5.22
C PRO A 266 -33.64 9.53 -4.11
N GLY A 267 -34.40 10.34 -3.36
CA GLY A 267 -33.81 11.25 -2.37
C GLY A 267 -32.99 10.55 -1.29
N ASP A 268 -33.27 9.28 -0.97
CA ASP A 268 -32.46 8.41 -0.09
C ASP A 268 -31.06 8.08 -0.63
N GLN A 269 -30.82 8.31 -1.92
CA GLN A 269 -29.52 8.19 -2.57
C GLN A 269 -28.83 9.56 -2.76
N MET A 270 -29.50 10.66 -2.42
CA MET A 270 -28.90 11.98 -2.35
C MET A 270 -28.24 12.18 -0.98
N TYR A 271 -27.02 12.71 -0.99
CA TYR A 271 -26.22 12.95 0.19
C TYR A 271 -25.95 14.45 0.32
N SER A 272 -26.13 15.01 1.51
CA SER A 272 -25.84 16.41 1.77
C SER A 272 -24.38 16.63 2.20
N SER A 273 -23.72 15.58 2.69
CA SER A 273 -22.33 15.64 3.14
C SER A 273 -21.57 14.34 2.92
N VAL A 274 -20.25 14.44 2.79
CA VAL A 274 -19.35 13.30 2.67
C VAL A 274 -18.28 13.36 3.75
N ARG A 275 -18.18 12.30 4.55
CA ARG A 275 -17.06 12.08 5.47
C ARG A 275 -16.07 11.11 4.87
N THR A 276 -14.80 11.50 4.85
CA THR A 276 -13.72 10.69 4.28
C THR A 276 -12.83 10.18 5.40
N THR A 277 -12.56 8.88 5.44
CA THR A 277 -11.57 8.28 6.33
C THR A 277 -10.44 7.63 5.55
N TYR A 278 -9.27 7.53 6.15
CA TYR A 278 -8.04 7.01 5.53
C TYR A 278 -7.18 6.30 6.58
N ILE A 279 -6.08 5.68 6.17
CA ILE A 279 -5.18 4.96 7.08
C ILE A 279 -3.99 5.87 7.39
N GLU A 280 -3.74 6.21 8.66
CA GLU A 280 -2.67 7.13 9.05
C GLU A 280 -1.46 6.37 9.61
N PRO A 281 -0.31 6.34 8.91
CA PRO A 281 0.90 5.68 9.40
C PRO A 281 1.39 6.25 10.74
N ALA A 282 1.26 7.56 10.97
CA ALA A 282 1.68 8.18 12.23
C ALA A 282 0.82 7.76 13.44
N GLN A 283 -0.38 7.20 13.21
CA GLN A 283 -1.28 6.67 14.23
C GLN A 283 -1.25 5.15 14.28
N ASP A 284 -0.08 4.54 14.05
CA ASP A 284 0.11 3.09 13.98
C ASP A 284 -0.80 2.40 12.94
N TRP A 285 -0.96 3.03 11.77
CA TRP A 285 -1.78 2.50 10.66
C TRP A 285 -3.25 2.28 11.05
N GLN A 286 -3.78 3.16 11.90
CA GLN A 286 -5.19 3.18 12.29
C GLN A 286 -6.00 4.08 11.36
N GLU A 287 -7.31 3.84 11.33
CA GLU A 287 -8.24 4.69 10.59
C GLU A 287 -8.31 6.08 11.23
N ALA A 288 -8.09 7.10 10.40
CA ALA A 288 -8.17 8.50 10.75
C ALA A 288 -9.22 9.23 9.90
N ASP A 289 -9.81 10.28 10.47
CA ASP A 289 -10.83 11.10 9.81
C ASP A 289 -10.15 12.27 9.07
N ALA A 290 -10.42 12.41 7.77
CA ALA A 290 -9.98 13.54 6.95
C ALA A 290 -10.96 14.73 7.00
N GLY A 291 -12.09 14.56 7.70
CA GLY A 291 -13.14 15.55 7.89
C GLY A 291 -14.33 15.35 6.97
N VAL A 292 -15.32 16.21 7.18
CA VAL A 292 -16.58 16.25 6.42
C VAL A 292 -16.51 17.37 5.38
N CYS A 293 -17.01 17.09 4.17
CA CYS A 293 -17.31 18.09 3.17
C CYS A 293 -18.81 18.17 2.99
N GLU A 294 -19.38 19.34 3.28
CA GLU A 294 -20.79 19.65 3.04
C GLU A 294 -20.96 20.08 1.58
N ILE A 295 -22.00 19.61 0.92
CA ILE A 295 -22.36 20.07 -0.42
C ILE A 295 -23.13 21.38 -0.26
N PRO A 296 -22.64 22.52 -0.81
CA PRO A 296 -23.32 23.80 -0.66
C PRO A 296 -24.77 23.75 -1.17
N GLY A 297 -25.73 24.18 -0.34
CA GLY A 297 -27.16 24.24 -0.70
C GLY A 297 -27.94 22.93 -0.55
N ALA A 298 -27.29 21.76 -0.62
CA ALA A 298 -27.96 20.46 -0.64
C ALA A 298 -28.83 20.19 0.60
N ALA A 299 -28.31 20.48 1.80
CA ALA A 299 -29.06 20.28 3.04
C ALA A 299 -30.32 21.16 3.14
N ALA A 300 -30.31 22.35 2.54
CA ALA A 300 -31.48 23.24 2.54
C ALA A 300 -32.56 22.77 1.55
N GLU A 301 -32.15 22.25 0.41
CA GLU A 301 -33.03 21.66 -0.61
C GLU A 301 -33.67 20.35 -0.13
N ASP A 302 -32.96 19.57 0.69
CA ASP A 302 -33.44 18.32 1.31
C ASP A 302 -34.28 18.53 2.58
N GLY A 303 -34.77 19.74 2.83
CA GLY A 303 -35.62 20.06 3.97
C GLY A 303 -34.89 20.07 5.33
N GLY A 304 -33.58 20.25 5.33
CA GLY A 304 -32.76 20.44 6.53
C GLY A 304 -32.24 19.16 7.21
N LEU A 305 -32.46 17.98 6.60
CA LEU A 305 -31.99 16.70 7.16
C LEU A 305 -30.64 16.32 6.55
N PRO A 306 -29.52 16.34 7.31
CA PRO A 306 -28.23 15.97 6.79
C PRO A 306 -28.18 14.46 6.49
N ARG A 307 -27.75 14.12 5.28
CA ARG A 307 -27.53 12.74 4.82
C ARG A 307 -26.04 12.56 4.53
N GLU A 308 -25.35 11.91 5.46
CA GLU A 308 -23.90 11.71 5.39
C GLU A 308 -23.57 10.42 4.61
N LYS A 309 -22.73 10.54 3.57
CA LYS A 309 -22.06 9.39 2.96
C LYS A 309 -20.67 9.22 3.59
N LYS A 310 -20.34 7.99 3.98
CA LYS A 310 -19.00 7.65 4.45
C LYS A 310 -18.20 7.01 3.32
N VAL A 311 -17.00 7.52 3.07
CA VAL A 311 -16.06 6.98 2.09
C VAL A 311 -14.77 6.62 2.81
N HIS A 312 -14.38 5.36 2.72
CA HIS A 312 -13.13 4.87 3.30
C HIS A 312 -12.08 4.69 2.20
N LEU A 313 -10.97 5.41 2.32
CA LEU A 313 -9.84 5.35 1.40
C LEU A 313 -8.75 4.43 1.96
N GLU A 314 -8.94 3.12 1.78
CA GLU A 314 -8.08 2.08 2.36
C GLU A 314 -6.60 2.18 1.96
N PHE A 315 -6.34 2.65 0.73
CA PHE A 315 -4.98 2.76 0.16
C PHE A 315 -4.37 4.17 0.29
N CYS A 316 -5.07 5.10 0.96
CA CYS A 316 -4.60 6.46 1.21
C CYS A 316 -3.85 6.52 2.54
N ASN A 317 -2.55 6.76 2.47
CA ASN A 317 -1.65 6.71 3.64
C ASN A 317 -1.09 8.10 4.01
N ASP A 318 -1.77 9.15 3.55
CA ASP A 318 -1.37 10.53 3.74
C ASP A 318 -2.61 11.38 4.06
N GLY A 319 -2.57 12.07 5.20
CA GLY A 319 -3.66 12.94 5.64
C GLY A 319 -3.89 14.14 4.72
N VAL A 320 -2.88 14.64 4.03
CA VAL A 320 -3.06 15.75 3.07
C VAL A 320 -3.82 15.27 1.84
N GLN A 321 -3.44 14.11 1.29
CA GLN A 321 -4.22 13.45 0.24
C GLN A 321 -5.66 13.16 0.71
N GLY A 322 -5.85 12.58 1.89
CA GLY A 322 -7.19 12.28 2.42
C GLY A 322 -8.08 13.53 2.51
N GLN A 323 -7.51 14.65 2.93
CA GLN A 323 -8.18 15.95 2.97
C GLN A 323 -8.47 16.53 1.58
N ARG A 324 -7.62 16.30 0.58
CA ARG A 324 -7.87 16.74 -0.80
C ARG A 324 -8.93 15.88 -1.48
N SER A 325 -8.97 14.59 -1.18
CA SER A 325 -9.88 13.63 -1.78
C SER A 325 -11.34 13.74 -1.30
N ARG A 326 -11.66 14.75 -0.50
CA ARG A 326 -13.03 15.05 -0.09
C ARG A 326 -13.87 15.48 -1.31
N PRO A 327 -15.01 14.81 -1.59
CA PRO A 327 -15.89 15.21 -2.68
C PRO A 327 -16.43 16.62 -2.43
N GLY A 328 -16.05 17.58 -3.28
CA GLY A 328 -16.43 19.00 -3.15
C GLY A 328 -15.26 19.99 -3.02
N ALA A 329 -14.02 19.51 -2.84
CA ALA A 329 -12.82 20.38 -2.78
C ALA A 329 -12.30 20.84 -4.17
N GLY A 330 -13.06 20.59 -5.24
CA GLY A 330 -12.63 20.81 -6.63
C GLY A 330 -13.79 21.17 -7.56
N ALA A 331 -14.71 22.02 -7.10
CA ALA A 331 -15.69 22.73 -7.92
C ALA A 331 -15.72 24.20 -7.50
#